data_AF-A0A7J8ZZ69-F1
#
_entry.id   AF-A0A7J8ZZ69-F1
#
_cell.length_a   1.000
_cell.length_b   1.000
_cell.length_c   1.000
_cell.angle_alpha   90.00
_cell.angle_beta   90.00
_cell.angle_gamma   90.00
#
_symmetry.space_group_name_H-M   'P 1'
#
loop_
_entity.id
_entity.type
_entity.pdbx_description
1 polymer ?
#
loop_
_entity_poly.entity_id
_entity_poly.type
_entity_poly.pdbx_seq_one_letter_code
_entity_poly.pdbx_strand_id
1 'polypeptide(L)'
;WVRVIFVPACGGLIVSVLNAARNAVSEASYSAKAALGSVLKALAACVTLGTGNSLGPEGPSVEIGSSIAKEIHSLLDKNPQTKLSLLAAGSAAGISSGFNAAVAGCFFAVESVLWPSSPADSSVSLTNTTSMVILSAVIASVISEVGLGSEPAFKVPEYDFRSPGELPLYLLLGLLCGLVSLAFSKLTSYLLGVVDNLNKDVGIPKPVFPIVGGLTVGVIALAYPEILYWGFDNVDLLLESRPFVKGLSGDLLFQLVAVKIIATSLCRAFGLVGGYYAPSLFIGAATGMAY
;
A
#
# COMPACT_ATOMS: atom_id res chain seq x y z
N TRP A 1 10.34 -7.78 -24.03
CA TRP A 1 10.77 -6.38 -24.24
C TRP A 1 9.58 -5.44 -24.46
N VAL A 2 8.96 -5.39 -25.64
CA VAL A 2 7.85 -4.44 -25.94
C VAL A 2 6.71 -4.54 -24.92
N ARG A 3 6.20 -5.73 -24.63
CA ARG A 3 5.10 -5.90 -23.66
C ARG A 3 5.43 -5.42 -22.24
N VAL A 4 6.68 -5.62 -21.79
CA VAL A 4 7.14 -5.26 -20.43
C VAL A 4 7.14 -3.74 -20.23
N ILE A 5 7.39 -2.99 -21.30
CA ILE A 5 7.39 -1.51 -21.26
C ILE A 5 5.98 -0.95 -21.50
N PHE A 6 5.31 -1.45 -22.53
CA PHE A 6 4.04 -0.88 -22.98
C PHE A 6 2.89 -1.17 -22.03
N VAL A 7 2.85 -2.33 -21.36
CA VAL A 7 1.75 -2.67 -20.44
C VAL A 7 1.69 -1.70 -19.24
N PRO A 8 2.78 -1.46 -18.48
CA PRO A 8 2.80 -0.45 -17.42
C PRO A 8 2.49 0.97 -17.93
N ALA A 9 3.01 1.36 -19.11
CA ALA A 9 2.76 2.68 -19.69
C ALA A 9 1.29 2.89 -20.10
N CYS A 10 0.65 1.89 -20.71
CA CYS A 10 -0.78 1.90 -21.01
C CYS A 10 -1.62 1.97 -19.73
N GLY A 11 -1.20 1.27 -18.66
CA GLY A 11 -1.79 1.41 -17.33
C GLY A 11 -1.73 2.85 -16.84
N GLY A 12 -0.58 3.50 -16.94
CA GLY A 12 -0.39 4.91 -16.64
C GLY A 12 -1.34 5.84 -17.41
N LEU A 13 -1.57 5.58 -18.70
CA LEU A 13 -2.52 6.34 -19.51
C LEU A 13 -3.95 6.22 -18.98
N ILE A 14 -4.41 5.01 -18.70
CA ILE A 14 -5.76 4.77 -18.18
C ILE A 14 -5.92 5.40 -16.80
N VAL A 15 -4.91 5.27 -15.93
CA VAL A 15 -4.89 5.88 -14.59
C VAL A 15 -4.95 7.41 -14.69
N SER A 16 -4.27 7.99 -15.66
CA SER A 16 -4.33 9.43 -15.93
C SER A 16 -5.75 9.89 -16.26
N VAL A 17 -6.45 9.15 -17.13
CA VAL A 17 -7.86 9.42 -17.47
C VAL A 17 -8.76 9.29 -16.24
N LEU A 18 -8.59 8.23 -15.44
CA LEU A 18 -9.37 8.00 -14.21
C LEU A 18 -9.11 9.09 -13.16
N ASN A 19 -7.87 9.55 -13.03
CA ASN A 19 -7.52 10.67 -12.16
C ASN A 19 -8.15 11.99 -12.62
N ALA A 20 -8.17 12.25 -13.93
CA ALA A 20 -8.85 13.42 -14.50
C ALA A 20 -10.37 13.37 -14.24
N ALA A 21 -11.01 12.22 -14.46
CA ALA A 21 -12.43 12.01 -14.16
C ALA A 21 -12.73 12.20 -12.67
N ARG A 22 -11.88 11.66 -11.79
CA ARG A 22 -11.99 11.83 -10.34
C ARG A 22 -11.89 13.30 -9.92
N ASN A 23 -10.97 14.06 -10.51
CA ASN A 23 -10.84 15.49 -10.23
C ASN A 23 -12.09 16.26 -10.69
N ALA A 24 -12.62 15.97 -11.88
CA ALA A 24 -13.84 16.58 -12.38
C ALA A 24 -15.07 16.28 -11.47
N VAL A 25 -15.19 15.04 -10.98
CA VAL A 25 -16.23 14.66 -10.00
C VAL A 25 -16.06 15.41 -8.68
N SER A 26 -14.82 15.59 -8.23
CA SER A 26 -14.52 16.32 -6.99
C SER A 26 -14.91 17.80 -7.07
N GLU A 27 -14.79 18.41 -8.25
CA GLU A 27 -15.19 19.80 -8.51
C GLU A 27 -16.71 19.98 -8.66
N ALA A 28 -17.43 18.97 -9.17
CA ALA A 28 -18.83 19.10 -9.55
C ALA A 28 -19.87 18.91 -8.43
N SER A 29 -19.62 18.12 -7.37
CA SER A 29 -20.67 17.81 -6.37
C SER A 29 -20.15 17.61 -4.96
N TYR A 30 -20.80 18.20 -3.96
CA TYR A 30 -20.42 18.08 -2.53
C TYR A 30 -20.84 16.76 -1.88
N SER A 31 -21.88 16.10 -2.37
CA SER A 31 -22.48 14.89 -1.76
C SER A 31 -22.04 13.59 -2.45
N ALA A 32 -21.90 13.56 -3.78
CA ALA A 32 -21.38 12.40 -4.52
C ALA A 32 -19.84 12.20 -4.38
N LYS A 33 -19.21 12.97 -3.48
CA LYS A 33 -17.77 13.20 -3.37
C LYS A 33 -17.00 12.01 -2.79
N ALA A 34 -17.59 11.29 -1.83
CA ALA A 34 -16.90 10.25 -1.08
C ALA A 34 -16.97 8.88 -1.78
N ALA A 35 -18.18 8.42 -2.12
CA ALA A 35 -18.39 7.09 -2.69
C ALA A 35 -17.87 6.96 -4.14
N LEU A 36 -18.22 7.89 -5.04
CA LEU A 36 -17.79 7.80 -6.43
C LEU A 36 -16.28 8.06 -6.58
N GLY A 37 -15.74 8.98 -5.77
CA GLY A 37 -14.31 9.29 -5.74
C GLY A 37 -13.44 8.13 -5.24
N SER A 38 -13.92 7.34 -4.28
CA SER A 38 -13.21 6.15 -3.79
C SER A 38 -13.29 5.00 -4.80
N VAL A 39 -14.44 4.79 -5.46
CA VAL A 39 -14.59 3.79 -6.53
C VAL A 39 -13.68 4.10 -7.71
N LEU A 40 -13.63 5.35 -8.19
CA LEU A 40 -12.72 5.74 -9.28
C LEU A 40 -11.25 5.53 -8.92
N LYS A 41 -10.88 5.78 -7.66
CA LYS A 41 -9.53 5.56 -7.16
C LYS A 41 -9.21 4.06 -7.03
N ALA A 42 -10.18 3.24 -6.61
CA ALA A 42 -10.07 1.79 -6.59
C ALA A 42 -9.85 1.24 -8.00
N LEU A 43 -10.61 1.71 -8.98
CA LEU A 43 -10.43 1.35 -10.39
C LEU A 43 -9.04 1.75 -10.90
N ALA A 44 -8.58 2.96 -10.58
CA ALA A 44 -7.24 3.42 -10.94
C ALA A 44 -6.15 2.54 -10.28
N ALA A 45 -6.36 2.10 -9.06
CA ALA A 45 -5.46 1.15 -8.41
C ALA A 45 -5.48 -0.20 -9.10
N CYS A 46 -6.64 -0.78 -9.39
CA CYS A 46 -6.76 -2.05 -10.12
C CYS A 46 -6.01 -2.01 -11.45
N VAL A 47 -6.09 -0.90 -12.18
CA VAL A 47 -5.33 -0.71 -13.43
C VAL A 47 -3.83 -0.61 -13.14
N THR A 48 -3.42 0.19 -12.14
CA THR A 48 -2.01 0.34 -11.75
C THR A 48 -1.39 -1.02 -11.41
N LEU A 49 -2.05 -1.78 -10.55
CA LEU A 49 -1.65 -3.10 -10.06
C LEU A 49 -1.70 -4.14 -11.18
N GLY A 50 -2.81 -4.20 -11.92
CA GLY A 50 -3.02 -5.17 -13.00
C GLY A 50 -2.12 -4.95 -14.22
N THR A 51 -1.51 -3.77 -14.35
CA THR A 51 -0.48 -3.49 -15.36
C THR A 51 0.95 -3.66 -14.83
N GLY A 52 1.11 -4.15 -13.60
CA GLY A 52 2.39 -4.52 -13.01
C GLY A 52 3.16 -3.36 -12.38
N ASN A 53 2.58 -2.17 -12.23
CA ASN A 53 3.29 -1.07 -11.58
C ASN A 53 3.56 -1.36 -10.10
N SER A 54 4.72 -0.91 -9.58
CA SER A 54 5.24 -1.28 -8.25
C SER A 54 4.52 -0.54 -7.10
N LEU A 55 3.25 -0.85 -6.89
CA LEU A 55 2.40 -0.34 -5.80
C LEU A 55 1.54 -1.48 -5.21
N GLY A 56 0.84 -1.22 -4.11
CA GLY A 56 -0.01 -2.19 -3.41
C GLY A 56 -1.52 -1.87 -3.41
N PRO A 57 -2.39 -2.87 -3.22
CA PRO A 57 -3.85 -2.70 -3.19
C PRO A 57 -4.37 -2.09 -1.89
N GLU A 58 -3.57 -2.06 -0.82
CA GLU A 58 -4.06 -1.78 0.53
C GLU A 58 -4.49 -0.33 0.76
N GLY A 59 -3.76 0.64 0.21
CA GLY A 59 -4.11 2.05 0.33
C GLY A 59 -5.51 2.31 -0.22
N PRO A 60 -5.80 1.91 -1.47
CA PRO A 60 -7.14 1.93 -2.04
C PRO A 60 -8.19 1.19 -1.19
N SER A 61 -7.88 0.00 -0.66
CA SER A 61 -8.82 -0.76 0.17
C SER A 61 -9.21 -0.02 1.45
N VAL A 62 -8.23 0.55 2.17
CA VAL A 62 -8.46 1.39 3.36
C VAL A 62 -9.29 2.61 3.02
N GLU A 63 -9.01 3.26 1.90
CA GLU A 63 -9.75 4.45 1.47
C GLU A 63 -11.19 4.14 1.10
N ILE A 64 -11.47 2.99 0.49
CA ILE A 64 -12.84 2.52 0.22
C ILE A 64 -13.58 2.31 1.55
N GLY A 65 -13.01 1.53 2.47
CA GLY A 65 -13.62 1.27 3.78
C GLY A 65 -13.85 2.55 4.58
N SER A 66 -12.87 3.46 4.57
CA SER A 66 -12.97 4.79 5.17
C SER A 66 -14.06 5.66 4.53
N SER A 67 -14.22 5.60 3.21
CA SER A 67 -15.21 6.42 2.49
C SER A 67 -16.63 5.92 2.73
N ILE A 68 -16.82 4.59 2.76
CA ILE A 68 -18.10 3.97 3.13
C ILE A 68 -18.45 4.35 4.58
N ALA A 69 -17.48 4.26 5.50
CA ALA A 69 -17.68 4.68 6.89
C ALA A 69 -18.10 6.16 7.02
N LYS A 70 -17.51 7.07 6.23
CA LYS A 70 -17.90 8.48 6.20
C LYS A 70 -19.33 8.68 5.69
N GLU A 71 -19.73 7.93 4.67
CA GLU A 71 -21.09 8.00 4.12
C GLU A 71 -22.11 7.49 5.14
N ILE A 72 -21.85 6.33 5.74
CA ILE A 72 -22.68 5.75 6.80
C ILE A 72 -22.80 6.72 7.98
N HIS A 73 -21.69 7.35 8.40
CA HIS A 73 -21.70 8.40 9.44
C HIS A 73 -22.69 9.51 9.06
N SER A 74 -22.55 10.07 7.85
CA SER A 74 -23.38 11.20 7.41
C SER A 74 -24.88 10.88 7.37
N LEU A 75 -25.25 9.62 7.15
CA LEU A 75 -26.63 9.14 7.09
C LEU A 75 -27.22 8.79 8.46
N LEU A 76 -26.43 8.21 9.37
CA LEU A 76 -26.92 7.64 10.63
C LEU A 76 -26.69 8.52 11.85
N ASP A 77 -25.57 9.24 11.93
CA ASP A 77 -25.18 9.94 13.16
C ASP A 77 -24.37 11.21 12.85
N LYS A 78 -24.83 12.37 13.35
CA LYS A 78 -24.10 13.63 13.20
C LYS A 78 -23.15 13.91 14.36
N ASN A 79 -23.01 12.98 15.31
CA ASN A 79 -22.08 13.14 16.42
C ASN A 79 -20.63 13.10 15.91
N PRO A 80 -19.83 14.16 16.12
CA PRO A 80 -18.42 14.17 15.73
C PRO A 80 -17.60 13.08 16.43
N GLN A 81 -17.99 12.65 17.64
CA GLN A 81 -17.26 11.63 18.40
C GLN A 81 -17.33 10.24 17.74
N THR A 82 -18.47 9.88 17.15
CA THR A 82 -18.64 8.56 16.50
C THR A 82 -18.01 8.50 15.12
N LYS A 83 -17.73 9.66 14.52
CA LYS A 83 -17.09 9.79 13.20
C LYS A 83 -15.72 9.12 13.17
N LEU A 84 -14.90 9.39 14.17
CA LEU A 84 -13.54 8.86 14.24
C LEU A 84 -13.55 7.35 14.46
N SER A 85 -14.43 6.86 15.35
CA SER A 85 -14.60 5.43 15.61
C SER A 85 -15.07 4.68 14.36
N LEU A 86 -16.02 5.24 13.61
CA LEU A 86 -16.53 4.63 12.39
C LEU A 86 -15.49 4.65 11.26
N LEU A 87 -14.71 5.72 11.15
CA LEU A 87 -13.59 5.80 10.20
C LEU A 87 -12.50 4.77 10.51
N ALA A 88 -12.17 4.58 11.80
CA ALA A 88 -11.23 3.55 12.23
C ALA A 88 -11.76 2.15 11.92
N ALA A 89 -13.05 1.87 12.21
CA ALA A 89 -13.68 0.60 11.87
C ALA A 89 -13.66 0.32 10.36
N GLY A 90 -14.02 1.31 9.52
CA GLY A 90 -13.96 1.19 8.08
C GLY A 90 -12.53 0.98 7.54
N SER A 91 -11.53 1.64 8.13
CA SER A 91 -10.12 1.43 7.78
C SER A 91 -9.64 0.04 8.15
N ALA A 92 -10.02 -0.45 9.34
CA ALA A 92 -9.72 -1.80 9.81
C ALA A 92 -10.33 -2.85 8.89
N ALA A 93 -11.59 -2.68 8.50
CA ALA A 93 -12.27 -3.54 7.53
C ALA A 93 -11.53 -3.56 6.19
N GLY A 94 -11.10 -2.40 5.67
CA GLY A 94 -10.37 -2.31 4.40
C GLY A 94 -9.01 -3.03 4.41
N ILE A 95 -8.24 -2.94 5.51
CA ILE A 95 -7.02 -3.76 5.65
C ILE A 95 -7.38 -5.24 5.76
N SER A 96 -8.35 -5.58 6.62
CA SER A 96 -8.68 -6.97 6.95
C SER A 96 -9.20 -7.73 5.74
N SER A 97 -10.03 -7.12 4.90
CA SER A 97 -10.50 -7.73 3.65
C SER A 97 -9.41 -7.84 2.58
N GLY A 98 -8.37 -6.99 2.62
CA GLY A 98 -7.28 -7.03 1.65
C GLY A 98 -6.24 -8.12 1.93
N PHE A 99 -6.03 -8.48 3.20
CA PHE A 99 -4.96 -9.39 3.62
C PHE A 99 -5.45 -10.63 4.37
N ASN A 100 -6.75 -10.76 4.55
CA ASN A 100 -7.33 -11.76 5.45
C ASN A 100 -6.68 -11.74 6.86
N ALA A 101 -6.47 -10.53 7.39
CA ALA A 101 -5.67 -10.31 8.59
C ALA A 101 -6.38 -9.35 9.56
N ALA A 102 -7.44 -9.85 10.22
CA ALA A 102 -8.27 -9.06 11.14
C ALA A 102 -7.46 -8.37 12.25
N VAL A 103 -6.52 -9.08 12.88
CA VAL A 103 -5.69 -8.53 13.96
C VAL A 103 -4.81 -7.38 13.46
N ALA A 104 -4.16 -7.55 12.30
CA ALA A 104 -3.34 -6.50 11.69
C ALA A 104 -4.18 -5.27 11.32
N GLY A 105 -5.40 -5.48 10.80
CA GLY A 105 -6.35 -4.40 10.53
C GLY A 105 -6.75 -3.60 11.77
N CYS A 106 -6.90 -4.27 12.92
CA CYS A 106 -7.19 -3.62 14.20
C CYS A 106 -6.05 -2.71 14.64
N PHE A 107 -4.80 -3.23 14.65
CA PHE A 107 -3.63 -2.43 15.01
C PHE A 107 -3.40 -1.26 14.04
N PHE A 108 -3.57 -1.51 12.74
CA PHE A 108 -3.48 -0.45 11.74
C PHE A 108 -4.48 0.68 12.01
N ALA A 109 -5.73 0.37 12.32
CA ALA A 109 -6.72 1.39 12.64
C ALA A 109 -6.38 2.17 13.92
N VAL A 110 -5.86 1.49 14.95
CA VAL A 110 -5.41 2.16 16.18
C VAL A 110 -4.22 3.08 15.89
N GLU A 111 -3.19 2.61 15.23
CA GLU A 111 -1.92 3.33 15.04
C GLU A 111 -1.99 4.41 13.96
N SER A 112 -2.74 4.16 12.87
CA SER A 112 -2.76 5.05 11.70
C SER A 112 -3.98 5.96 11.66
N VAL A 113 -5.07 5.64 12.39
CA VAL A 113 -6.30 6.45 12.38
C VAL A 113 -6.57 7.06 13.75
N LEU A 114 -6.58 6.26 14.82
CA LEU A 114 -6.94 6.75 16.16
C LEU A 114 -5.80 7.53 16.82
N TRP A 115 -4.58 7.00 16.81
CA TRP A 115 -3.43 7.59 17.51
C TRP A 115 -2.99 8.97 16.99
N PRO A 116 -2.95 9.23 15.66
CA PRO A 116 -2.58 10.54 15.14
C PRO A 116 -3.65 11.62 15.35
N SER A 117 -4.85 11.24 15.84
CA SER A 117 -5.95 12.17 16.05
C SER A 117 -5.71 13.06 17.27
N SER A 118 -6.06 14.34 17.14
CA SER A 118 -5.71 15.40 18.09
C SER A 118 -6.32 15.15 19.49
N PRO A 119 -5.65 15.53 20.61
CA PRO A 119 -6.18 15.38 21.97
C PRO A 119 -7.45 16.19 22.27
N ALA A 120 -8.00 16.94 21.31
CA ALA A 120 -9.34 17.54 21.41
C ALA A 120 -10.48 16.55 21.08
N ASP A 121 -10.20 15.50 20.31
CA ASP A 121 -11.13 14.39 20.03
C ASP A 121 -11.08 13.28 21.12
N SER A 122 -10.30 13.49 22.19
CA SER A 122 -10.04 12.54 23.28
C SER A 122 -11.25 12.19 24.18
N SER A 123 -12.42 12.76 23.89
CA SER A 123 -13.69 12.36 24.51
C SER A 123 -14.24 11.03 23.95
N VAL A 124 -13.60 10.49 22.90
CA VAL A 124 -13.93 9.16 22.37
C VAL A 124 -13.55 8.10 23.42
N SER A 125 -14.55 7.41 23.96
CA SER A 125 -14.34 6.22 24.77
C SER A 125 -13.62 5.16 23.94
N LEU A 126 -12.31 5.00 24.16
CA LEU A 126 -11.48 3.98 23.48
C LEU A 126 -12.13 2.60 23.56
N THR A 127 -12.78 2.29 24.69
CA THR A 127 -13.41 0.99 24.94
C THR A 127 -14.49 0.64 23.91
N ASN A 128 -15.36 1.59 23.57
CA ASN A 128 -16.42 1.35 22.57
C ASN A 128 -15.89 1.35 21.13
N THR A 129 -14.79 2.07 20.89
CA THR A 129 -14.17 2.12 19.57
C THR A 129 -13.46 0.81 19.24
N THR A 130 -12.75 0.24 20.20
CA THR A 130 -12.00 -1.00 20.02
C THR A 130 -12.93 -2.18 19.67
N SER A 131 -14.08 -2.30 20.33
CA SER A 131 -15.05 -3.37 20.00
C SER A 131 -15.63 -3.22 18.59
N MET A 132 -15.94 -2.00 18.15
CA MET A 132 -16.39 -1.71 16.78
C MET A 132 -15.31 -2.04 15.74
N VAL A 133 -14.06 -1.64 15.99
CA VAL A 133 -12.92 -1.90 15.11
C VAL A 133 -12.69 -3.41 14.97
N ILE A 134 -12.67 -4.15 16.08
CA ILE A 134 -12.49 -5.60 16.07
C ILE A 134 -13.63 -6.28 15.32
N LEU A 135 -14.88 -5.94 15.64
CA LEU A 135 -16.04 -6.54 14.98
C LEU A 135 -16.01 -6.29 13.47
N SER A 136 -15.71 -5.06 13.06
CA SER A 136 -15.66 -4.68 11.64
C SER A 136 -14.51 -5.39 10.90
N ALA A 137 -13.33 -5.48 11.51
CA ALA A 137 -12.17 -6.18 10.97
C ALA A 137 -12.44 -7.68 10.78
N VAL A 138 -13.01 -8.35 11.80
CA VAL A 138 -13.31 -9.78 11.77
C VAL A 138 -14.38 -10.08 10.71
N ILE A 139 -15.48 -9.31 10.67
CA ILE A 139 -16.53 -9.50 9.65
C ILE A 139 -15.95 -9.34 8.24
N ALA A 140 -15.11 -8.32 8.02
CA ALA A 140 -14.48 -8.10 6.72
C ALA A 140 -13.53 -9.24 6.31
N SER A 141 -12.76 -9.77 7.26
CA SER A 141 -11.90 -10.95 7.03
C SER A 141 -12.74 -12.18 6.66
N VAL A 142 -13.78 -12.49 7.43
CA VAL A 142 -14.65 -13.64 7.19
C VAL A 142 -15.35 -13.55 5.83
N ILE A 143 -15.86 -12.37 5.46
CA ILE A 143 -16.47 -12.16 4.13
C ILE A 143 -15.43 -12.38 3.02
N SER A 144 -14.20 -11.91 3.22
CA SER A 144 -13.10 -12.14 2.29
C SER A 144 -12.77 -13.62 2.16
N GLU A 145 -12.70 -14.37 3.26
CA GLU A 145 -12.44 -15.82 3.23
C GLU A 145 -13.52 -16.59 2.49
N VAL A 146 -14.78 -16.24 2.73
CA VAL A 146 -15.92 -16.87 2.05
C VAL A 146 -15.88 -16.61 0.54
N GLY A 147 -15.45 -15.42 0.11
CA GLY A 147 -15.41 -15.03 -1.30
C GLY A 147 -14.14 -15.44 -2.06
N LEU A 148 -12.97 -15.37 -1.41
CA LEU A 148 -11.65 -15.50 -2.03
C LEU A 148 -10.88 -16.74 -1.54
N GLY A 149 -11.36 -17.43 -0.51
CA GLY A 149 -10.70 -18.57 0.12
C GLY A 149 -9.95 -18.20 1.41
N SER A 150 -9.66 -19.20 2.23
CA SER A 150 -9.00 -19.07 3.54
C SER A 150 -7.50 -19.35 3.48
N GLU A 151 -6.90 -19.38 2.29
CA GLU A 151 -5.47 -19.63 2.16
C GLU A 151 -4.68 -18.40 2.65
N PRO A 152 -3.62 -18.59 3.46
CA PRO A 152 -2.75 -17.48 3.85
C PRO A 152 -2.13 -16.79 2.64
N ALA A 153 -1.98 -15.47 2.71
CA ALA A 153 -1.34 -14.69 1.65
C ALA A 153 0.15 -15.02 1.44
N PHE A 154 0.80 -15.65 2.43
CA PHE A 154 2.21 -16.05 2.37
C PHE A 154 2.41 -17.42 2.99
N LYS A 155 3.33 -18.21 2.43
CA LYS A 155 3.80 -19.47 3.04
C LYS A 155 5.15 -19.23 3.70
N VAL A 156 5.14 -18.98 5.00
CA VAL A 156 6.37 -18.78 5.77
C VAL A 156 6.92 -20.15 6.21
N PRO A 157 8.20 -20.48 5.94
CA PRO A 157 8.80 -21.71 6.42
C PRO A 157 8.90 -21.71 7.95
N GLU A 158 8.87 -22.90 8.54
CA GLU A 158 9.06 -23.05 9.99
C GLU A 158 10.44 -22.51 10.41
N TYR A 159 10.43 -21.59 11.38
CA TYR A 159 11.63 -21.07 12.02
C TYR A 159 11.62 -21.44 13.50
N ASP A 160 12.74 -21.95 13.99
CA ASP A 160 12.90 -22.34 15.39
C ASP A 160 13.87 -21.39 16.09
N PHE A 161 13.45 -20.80 17.20
CA PHE A 161 14.28 -19.90 17.99
C PHE A 161 15.21 -20.72 18.87
N ARG A 162 16.49 -20.81 18.49
CA ARG A 162 17.42 -21.78 19.10
C ARG A 162 18.15 -21.23 20.31
N SER A 163 18.43 -19.92 20.33
CA SER A 163 19.22 -19.31 21.41
C SER A 163 18.90 -17.82 21.64
N PRO A 164 18.88 -17.36 22.91
CA PRO A 164 18.86 -15.94 23.25
C PRO A 164 19.99 -15.11 22.63
N GLY A 165 21.10 -15.76 22.21
CA GLY A 165 22.19 -15.11 21.49
C GLY A 165 21.80 -14.57 20.11
N GLU A 166 20.65 -14.96 19.56
CA GLU A 166 20.10 -14.42 18.31
C GLU A 166 19.47 -13.02 18.50
N LEU A 167 19.07 -12.65 19.73
CA LEU A 167 18.37 -11.39 20.01
C LEU A 167 19.16 -10.13 19.58
N PRO A 168 20.48 -10.02 19.84
CA PRO A 168 21.26 -8.89 19.32
C PRO A 168 21.27 -8.81 17.79
N LEU A 169 21.22 -9.95 17.08
CA LEU A 169 21.16 -9.97 15.62
C LEU A 169 19.81 -9.47 15.11
N TYR A 170 18.71 -9.82 15.78
CA TYR A 170 17.39 -9.26 15.44
C TYR A 170 17.28 -7.76 15.72
N LEU A 171 17.94 -7.26 16.77
CA LEU A 171 18.03 -5.84 17.03
C LEU A 171 18.76 -5.10 15.90
N LEU A 172 19.88 -5.66 15.42
CA LEU A 172 20.64 -5.09 14.31
C LEU A 172 19.83 -5.14 13.00
N LEU A 173 19.12 -6.24 12.74
CA LEU A 173 18.20 -6.34 11.61
C LEU A 173 17.08 -5.30 11.69
N GLY A 174 16.50 -5.09 12.88
CA GLY A 174 15.49 -4.05 13.11
C GLY A 174 16.01 -2.64 12.83
N LEU A 175 17.25 -2.35 13.25
CA LEU A 175 17.92 -1.08 12.94
C LEU A 175 18.11 -0.91 11.43
N LEU A 176 18.55 -1.98 10.74
CA LEU A 176 18.76 -1.98 9.30
C LEU A 176 17.45 -1.77 8.53
N CYS A 177 16.37 -2.47 8.89
CA CYS A 177 15.03 -2.25 8.37
C CYS A 177 14.55 -0.80 8.60
N GLY A 178 14.85 -0.23 9.77
CA GLY A 178 14.56 1.17 10.09
C GLY A 178 15.29 2.16 9.17
N LEU A 179 16.56 1.91 8.88
CA LEU A 179 17.35 2.72 7.93
C LEU A 179 16.81 2.61 6.50
N VAL A 180 16.45 1.41 6.06
CA VAL A 180 15.84 1.17 4.74
C VAL A 180 14.50 1.89 4.62
N SER A 181 13.65 1.82 5.66
CA SER A 181 12.37 2.54 5.72
C SER A 181 12.56 4.06 5.65
N LEU A 182 13.57 4.60 6.34
CA LEU A 182 13.91 6.02 6.27
C LEU A 182 14.37 6.43 4.87
N ALA A 183 15.19 5.60 4.21
CA ALA A 183 15.63 5.84 2.84
C ALA A 183 14.45 5.85 1.87
N PHE A 184 13.54 4.87 1.99
CA PHE A 184 12.33 4.79 1.18
C PHE A 184 11.42 6.01 1.37
N SER A 185 11.19 6.41 2.63
CA SER A 185 10.34 7.56 2.96
C SER A 185 10.92 8.89 2.46
N LYS A 186 12.24 9.11 2.65
CA LYS A 186 12.93 10.31 2.18
C LYS A 186 12.97 10.40 0.66
N LEU A 187 13.29 9.30 -0.02
CA LEU A 187 13.32 9.27 -1.49
C LEU A 187 11.93 9.54 -2.08
N THR A 188 10.89 8.90 -1.53
CA THR A 188 9.51 9.14 -1.96
C THR A 188 9.13 10.61 -1.79
N SER A 189 9.42 11.20 -0.63
CA SER A 189 9.11 12.62 -0.37
C SER A 189 9.88 13.55 -1.30
N TYR A 190 11.16 13.27 -1.55
CA TYR A 190 12.00 14.03 -2.47
C TYR A 190 11.44 13.98 -3.90
N LEU A 191 11.13 12.79 -4.42
CA LEU A 191 10.59 12.63 -5.78
C LEU A 191 9.21 13.26 -5.93
N LEU A 192 8.36 13.21 -4.91
CA LEU A 192 7.09 13.95 -4.91
C LEU A 192 7.32 15.45 -5.08
N GLY A 193 8.29 16.02 -4.35
CA GLY A 193 8.66 17.44 -4.49
C GLY A 193 9.23 17.78 -5.86
N VAL A 194 10.06 16.90 -6.44
CA VAL A 194 10.59 17.07 -7.81
C VAL A 194 9.45 17.09 -8.84
N VAL A 195 8.52 16.16 -8.77
CA VAL A 195 7.38 16.10 -9.72
C VAL A 195 6.44 17.31 -9.54
N ASP A 196 6.21 17.75 -8.31
CA ASP A 196 5.40 18.95 -8.03
C ASP A 196 6.07 20.23 -8.58
N ASN A 197 7.39 20.36 -8.45
CA ASN A 197 8.15 21.45 -9.07
C ASN A 197 8.11 21.37 -10.61
N LEU A 198 8.21 20.18 -11.20
CA LEU A 198 8.03 19.99 -12.64
C LEU A 198 6.64 20.43 -13.12
N ASN A 199 5.60 20.20 -12.32
CA ASN A 199 4.25 20.66 -12.64
C ASN A 199 4.14 22.19 -12.56
N LYS A 200 4.69 22.80 -11.51
CA LYS A 200 4.52 24.23 -11.20
C LYS A 200 5.47 25.13 -11.99
N ASP A 201 6.75 24.77 -12.06
CA ASP A 201 7.81 25.63 -12.60
C ASP A 201 8.00 25.41 -14.10
N VAL A 202 7.91 24.16 -14.56
CA VAL A 202 8.08 23.78 -15.98
C VAL A 202 6.74 23.75 -16.72
N GLY A 203 5.62 23.70 -16.00
CA GLY A 203 4.27 23.71 -16.59
C GLY A 203 3.85 22.37 -17.21
N ILE A 204 4.50 21.25 -16.84
CA ILE A 204 4.12 19.93 -17.37
C ILE A 204 2.73 19.55 -16.83
N PRO A 205 1.74 19.23 -17.68
CA PRO A 205 0.38 18.99 -17.24
C PRO A 205 0.28 17.68 -16.43
N LYS A 206 -0.48 17.72 -15.32
CA LYS A 206 -0.65 16.59 -14.39
C LYS A 206 -1.03 15.24 -15.04
N PRO A 207 -1.88 15.20 -16.09
CA PRO A 207 -2.22 13.96 -16.77
C PRO A 207 -1.03 13.24 -17.44
N VAL A 208 0.09 13.91 -17.70
CA VAL A 208 1.25 13.27 -18.35
C VAL A 208 2.03 12.41 -17.36
N PHE A 209 2.05 12.77 -16.08
CA PHE A 209 2.90 12.08 -15.10
C PHE A 209 2.60 10.58 -14.96
N PRO A 210 1.35 10.10 -14.83
CA PRO A 210 1.10 8.67 -14.67
C PRO A 210 1.61 7.83 -15.84
N ILE A 211 1.59 8.37 -17.07
CA ILE A 211 2.13 7.73 -18.28
C ILE A 211 3.64 7.57 -18.16
N VAL A 212 4.33 8.66 -17.75
CA VAL A 212 5.78 8.66 -17.52
C VAL A 212 6.14 7.69 -16.40
N GLY A 213 5.38 7.68 -15.30
CA GLY A 213 5.57 6.72 -14.21
C GLY A 213 5.50 5.28 -14.69
N GLY A 214 4.43 4.92 -15.42
CA GLY A 214 4.31 3.58 -16.01
C GLY A 214 5.46 3.23 -16.95
N LEU A 215 5.86 4.17 -17.82
CA LEU A 215 6.99 3.97 -18.71
C LEU A 215 8.30 3.74 -17.94
N THR A 216 8.59 4.53 -16.91
CA THR A 216 9.80 4.37 -16.10
C THR A 216 9.86 3.01 -15.42
N VAL A 217 8.74 2.54 -14.87
CA VAL A 217 8.67 1.20 -14.26
C VAL A 217 8.90 0.12 -15.29
N GLY A 218 8.26 0.23 -16.47
CA GLY A 218 8.44 -0.72 -17.56
C GLY A 218 9.88 -0.79 -18.07
N VAL A 219 10.60 0.33 -18.09
CA VAL A 219 12.04 0.38 -18.45
C VAL A 219 12.90 -0.29 -17.39
N ILE A 220 12.67 0.01 -16.10
CA ILE A 220 13.42 -0.62 -15.00
C ILE A 220 13.17 -2.13 -14.97
N ALA A 221 11.92 -2.56 -15.23
CA ALA A 221 11.52 -3.96 -15.26
C ALA A 221 12.16 -4.77 -16.41
N LEU A 222 12.79 -4.13 -17.40
CA LEU A 222 13.59 -4.84 -18.40
C LEU A 222 14.84 -5.48 -17.79
N ALA A 223 15.42 -4.82 -16.77
CA ALA A 223 16.60 -5.31 -16.07
C ALA A 223 16.21 -6.10 -14.81
N TYR A 224 15.14 -5.67 -14.10
CA TYR A 224 14.69 -6.26 -12.83
C TYR A 224 13.19 -6.57 -12.88
N PRO A 225 12.75 -7.65 -13.56
CA PRO A 225 11.32 -7.97 -13.70
C PRO A 225 10.62 -8.23 -12.35
N GLU A 226 11.34 -8.62 -11.30
CA GLU A 226 10.85 -8.92 -9.96
C GLU A 226 10.25 -7.70 -9.24
N ILE A 227 10.52 -6.48 -9.74
CA ILE A 227 9.92 -5.27 -9.19
C ILE A 227 8.46 -5.08 -9.59
N LEU A 228 8.00 -5.76 -10.65
CA LEU A 228 6.62 -5.64 -11.08
C LEU A 228 5.68 -6.17 -10.00
N TYR A 229 4.47 -5.63 -9.94
CA TYR A 229 3.44 -6.20 -9.07
C TYR A 229 2.82 -7.41 -9.77
N TRP A 230 2.98 -8.59 -9.15
CA TRP A 230 2.38 -9.85 -9.59
C TRP A 230 1.69 -10.53 -8.40
N GLY A 231 0.93 -9.75 -7.64
CA GLY A 231 0.46 -10.20 -6.33
C GLY A 231 1.61 -10.37 -5.35
N PHE A 232 1.53 -11.43 -4.54
CA PHE A 232 2.51 -11.74 -3.49
C PHE A 232 3.53 -12.81 -3.88
N ASP A 233 3.43 -13.38 -5.09
CA ASP A 233 4.35 -14.40 -5.61
C ASP A 233 5.83 -13.98 -5.52
N ASN A 234 6.12 -12.70 -5.77
CA ASN A 234 7.48 -12.16 -5.66
C ASN A 234 8.02 -12.18 -4.22
N VAL A 235 7.13 -12.05 -3.23
CA VAL A 235 7.49 -12.15 -1.82
C VAL A 235 7.62 -13.61 -1.43
N ASP A 236 6.70 -14.47 -1.86
CA ASP A 236 6.78 -15.92 -1.62
C ASP A 236 8.05 -16.51 -2.21
N LEU A 237 8.49 -16.07 -3.40
CA LEU A 237 9.77 -16.49 -3.98
C LEU A 237 10.95 -16.18 -3.06
N LEU A 238 10.96 -15.00 -2.42
CA LEU A 238 12.00 -14.62 -1.46
C LEU A 238 11.92 -15.46 -0.18
N LEU A 239 10.71 -15.78 0.30
CA LEU A 239 10.50 -16.57 1.51
C LEU A 239 10.77 -18.07 1.32
N GLU A 240 10.41 -18.63 0.16
CA GLU A 240 10.58 -20.04 -0.18
C GLU A 240 12.01 -20.38 -0.63
N SER A 241 12.75 -19.40 -1.16
CA SER A 241 14.14 -19.58 -1.56
C SER A 241 14.99 -19.91 -0.34
N ARG A 242 15.16 -21.21 -0.07
CA ARG A 242 15.95 -21.68 1.06
C ARG A 242 17.37 -21.11 0.95
N PRO A 243 17.93 -20.51 2.01
CA PRO A 243 19.29 -19.95 1.98
C PRO A 243 20.39 -20.98 1.62
N PHE A 244 20.09 -22.28 1.68
CA PHE A 244 21.04 -23.37 1.46
C PHE A 244 21.02 -24.03 0.08
N VAL A 245 20.11 -23.66 -0.84
CA VAL A 245 20.04 -24.25 -2.19
C VAL A 245 20.01 -23.13 -3.23
N LYS A 246 21.19 -22.66 -3.66
CA LYS A 246 21.36 -21.62 -4.69
C LYS A 246 20.41 -20.42 -4.52
N GLY A 247 20.47 -19.76 -3.36
CA GLY A 247 19.79 -18.49 -3.14
C GLY A 247 20.27 -17.40 -4.11
N LEU A 248 19.46 -16.36 -4.30
CA LEU A 248 19.89 -15.14 -4.98
C LEU A 248 21.15 -14.60 -4.28
N SER A 249 22.14 -14.14 -5.05
CA SER A 249 23.34 -13.53 -4.48
C SER A 249 22.97 -12.31 -3.64
N GLY A 250 23.63 -12.11 -2.49
CA GLY A 250 23.36 -10.96 -1.61
C GLY A 250 23.43 -9.61 -2.33
N ASP A 251 24.34 -9.49 -3.31
CA ASP A 251 24.46 -8.31 -4.18
C ASP A 251 23.18 -8.06 -5.00
N LEU A 252 22.56 -9.11 -5.52
CA LEU A 252 21.32 -9.02 -6.28
C LEU A 252 20.15 -8.63 -5.37
N LEU A 253 20.08 -9.16 -4.15
CA LEU A 253 19.05 -8.80 -3.18
C LEU A 253 19.16 -7.33 -2.78
N PHE A 254 20.37 -6.83 -2.55
CA PHE A 254 20.59 -5.41 -2.25
C PHE A 254 20.21 -4.50 -3.43
N GLN A 255 20.53 -4.93 -4.66
CA GLN A 255 20.06 -4.24 -5.87
C GLN A 255 18.53 -4.25 -5.96
N LEU A 256 17.88 -5.37 -5.72
CA LEU A 256 16.41 -5.46 -5.74
C LEU A 256 15.77 -4.55 -4.69
N VAL A 257 16.32 -4.46 -3.48
CA VAL A 257 15.87 -3.51 -2.45
C VAL A 257 15.95 -2.08 -2.97
N ALA A 258 17.11 -1.67 -3.48
CA ALA A 258 17.31 -0.32 -3.99
C ALA A 258 16.40 0.01 -5.18
N VAL A 259 16.30 -0.91 -6.14
CA VAL A 259 15.48 -0.73 -7.35
C VAL A 259 13.99 -0.71 -7.00
N LYS A 260 13.52 -1.56 -6.08
CA LYS A 260 12.12 -1.56 -5.64
C LYS A 260 11.75 -0.25 -4.95
N ILE A 261 12.63 0.27 -4.08
CA ILE A 261 12.47 1.58 -3.45
C ILE A 261 12.33 2.66 -4.52
N ILE A 262 13.25 2.72 -5.48
CA ILE A 262 13.20 3.70 -6.58
C ILE A 262 11.91 3.56 -7.40
N ALA A 263 11.57 2.34 -7.82
CA ALA A 263 10.41 2.07 -8.67
C ALA A 263 9.10 2.48 -7.98
N THR A 264 8.91 2.11 -6.72
CA THR A 264 7.71 2.46 -5.96
C THR A 264 7.64 3.96 -5.65
N SER A 265 8.76 4.60 -5.30
CA SER A 265 8.81 6.04 -5.10
C SER A 265 8.48 6.81 -6.39
N LEU A 266 9.00 6.37 -7.55
CA LEU A 266 8.67 6.97 -8.85
C LEU A 266 7.20 6.76 -9.21
N CYS A 267 6.66 5.53 -9.06
CA CYS A 267 5.24 5.25 -9.30
C CYS A 267 4.36 6.27 -8.58
N ARG A 268 4.66 6.46 -7.29
CA ARG A 268 3.89 7.36 -6.44
C ARG A 268 4.09 8.82 -6.82
N ALA A 269 5.32 9.26 -7.03
CA ALA A 269 5.64 10.64 -7.39
C ALA A 269 4.94 11.04 -8.69
N PHE A 270 4.90 10.14 -9.67
CA PHE A 270 4.24 10.34 -10.95
C PHE A 270 2.70 10.19 -10.90
N GLY A 271 2.10 9.98 -9.73
CA GLY A 271 0.65 10.01 -9.56
C GLY A 271 -0.08 8.72 -9.94
N LEU A 272 0.63 7.59 -10.04
CA LEU A 272 -0.02 6.28 -10.04
C LEU A 272 -0.71 6.02 -8.69
N VAL A 273 -1.73 5.17 -8.71
CA VAL A 273 -2.62 4.96 -7.57
C VAL A 273 -2.37 3.58 -6.96
N GLY A 274 -2.11 3.57 -5.67
CA GLY A 274 -1.88 2.36 -4.88
C GLY A 274 -1.23 2.75 -3.55
N GLY A 275 -0.95 1.76 -2.72
CA GLY A 275 -0.26 1.96 -1.45
C GLY A 275 1.18 1.43 -1.43
N TYR A 276 1.81 1.55 -0.27
CA TYR A 276 3.22 1.23 -0.03
C TYR A 276 3.45 -0.10 0.72
N TYR A 277 2.41 -0.71 1.29
CA TYR A 277 2.54 -1.87 2.16
C TYR A 277 3.04 -3.10 1.40
N ALA A 278 2.41 -3.47 0.28
CA ALA A 278 2.88 -4.61 -0.51
C ALA A 278 4.34 -4.45 -0.99
N PRO A 279 4.76 -3.28 -1.53
CA PRO A 279 6.18 -3.01 -1.78
C PRO A 279 7.06 -3.10 -0.52
N SER A 280 6.59 -2.63 0.63
CA SER A 280 7.36 -2.68 1.88
C SER A 280 7.58 -4.10 2.39
N LEU A 281 6.63 -5.02 2.18
CA LEU A 281 6.80 -6.44 2.48
C LEU A 281 7.89 -7.07 1.62
N PHE A 282 7.91 -6.78 0.32
CA PHE A 282 8.98 -7.23 -0.57
C PHE A 282 10.34 -6.67 -0.16
N ILE A 283 10.41 -5.36 0.12
CA ILE A 283 11.64 -4.71 0.56
C ILE A 283 12.13 -5.33 1.87
N GLY A 284 11.24 -5.57 2.84
CA GLY A 284 11.57 -6.19 4.12
C GLY A 284 12.04 -7.63 3.96
N ALA A 285 11.36 -8.45 3.16
CA ALA A 285 11.75 -9.82 2.88
C ALA A 285 13.14 -9.90 2.20
N ALA A 286 13.37 -9.08 1.17
CA ALA A 286 14.65 -9.03 0.48
C ALA A 286 15.79 -8.53 1.38
N THR A 287 15.50 -7.54 2.23
CA THR A 287 16.45 -7.01 3.21
C THR A 287 16.82 -8.05 4.27
N GLY A 288 15.82 -8.76 4.81
CA GLY A 288 16.04 -9.83 5.78
C GLY A 288 16.74 -11.04 5.20
N MET A 289 16.54 -11.35 3.92
CA MET A 289 17.25 -12.43 3.23
C MET A 289 18.71 -12.06 2.92
N ALA A 290 18.99 -10.78 2.67
CA ALA A 290 20.34 -10.29 2.39
C ALA A 290 21.22 -10.20 3.65
N TYR A 291 20.60 -10.08 4.83
CA TYR A 291 21.25 -9.99 6.14
C TYR A 291 21.55 -11.37 6.72
#